data_AF-A0A9E5K8K7-F1
#
_entry.id   AF-A0A9E5K8K7-F1
#
_cell.length_a   1.000
_cell.length_b   1.000
_cell.length_c   1.000
_cell.angle_alpha   90.00
_cell.angle_beta   90.00
_cell.angle_gamma   90.00
#
_symmetry.space_group_name_H-M   'P 1'
#
loop_
_entity.id
_entity.type
_entity.pdbx_description
1 polymer ?
#
loop_
_entity_poly.entity_id
_entity_poly.type
_entity_poly.pdbx_seq_one_letter_code
_entity_poly.pdbx_strand_id
1 'polypeptide(L)'
;MGRITGEDIEIVLTRLQSVFRRHPSIEDFFLAEKNQTSMKDLLGSFVSRLESEPLPDHLRKISKKRERNLKYLISHPGRGSACKRLNLFLRWVVRPKDGIDLGLWKRVSPSQLILPVDTHLLQVLRKLKWTRSEQATWNVAESATSRLRCFNPEDPIKYDFALCHLSMSGGSLKLPKESAVVHA
;
A
#
# COMPACT_ATOMS: atom_id res chain seq x y z
N MET A 1 -5.76 18.16 -8.50
CA MET A 1 -6.26 17.43 -7.31
C MET A 1 -6.84 18.45 -6.36
N GLY A 2 -7.98 18.19 -5.71
CA GLY A 2 -8.47 19.08 -4.67
C GLY A 2 -7.53 19.05 -3.47
N ARG A 3 -7.35 20.18 -2.77
CA ARG A 3 -6.57 20.23 -1.52
C ARG A 3 -7.29 19.37 -0.47
N ILE A 4 -6.53 18.51 0.21
CA ILE A 4 -7.04 17.79 1.39
C ILE A 4 -7.35 18.81 2.48
N THR A 5 -8.52 18.70 3.10
CA THR A 5 -9.01 19.62 4.14
C THR A 5 -9.28 18.88 5.45
N GLY A 6 -9.54 19.64 6.52
CA GLY A 6 -9.94 19.08 7.82
C GLY A 6 -11.18 18.19 7.72
N GLU A 7 -12.14 18.52 6.84
CA GLU A 7 -13.34 17.72 6.62
C GLU A 7 -13.03 16.30 6.12
N ASP A 8 -12.02 16.12 5.26
CA ASP A 8 -11.65 14.78 4.80
C ASP A 8 -11.13 13.93 5.97
N ILE A 9 -10.31 14.56 6.83
CA ILE A 9 -9.72 13.91 7.99
C ILE A 9 -10.80 13.59 9.01
N GLU A 10 -11.72 14.50 9.27
CA GLU A 10 -12.87 14.29 10.16
C GLU A 10 -13.73 13.10 9.70
N ILE A 11 -14.00 12.99 8.39
CA ILE A 11 -14.73 11.85 7.83
C ILE A 11 -13.99 10.52 8.07
N VAL A 12 -12.68 10.49 7.80
CA VAL A 12 -11.86 9.27 8.00
C VAL A 12 -11.81 8.90 9.48
N LEU A 13 -11.56 9.86 10.36
CA LEU A 13 -11.49 9.63 11.81
C LEU A 13 -12.83 9.20 12.39
N THR A 14 -13.95 9.76 11.91
CA THR A 14 -15.29 9.35 12.35
C THR A 14 -15.58 7.90 11.98
N ARG A 15 -15.20 7.48 10.76
CA ARG A 15 -15.32 6.07 10.34
C ARG A 15 -14.43 5.16 11.18
N LEU A 16 -13.19 5.57 11.44
CA LEU A 16 -12.28 4.81 12.33
C LEU A 16 -12.82 4.71 13.76
N GLN A 17 -13.39 5.77 14.32
CA GLN A 17 -14.05 5.71 15.62
C GLN A 17 -15.18 4.68 15.62
N SER A 18 -15.96 4.64 14.54
CA SER A 18 -17.03 3.66 14.38
C SER A 18 -16.50 2.22 14.29
N VAL A 19 -15.35 2.01 13.64
CA VAL A 19 -14.62 0.73 13.64
C VAL A 19 -14.20 0.33 15.06
N PHE A 20 -13.55 1.22 15.81
CA PHE A 20 -13.07 0.93 17.18
C PHE A 20 -14.20 0.62 18.17
N ARG A 21 -15.44 1.05 17.90
CA ARG A 21 -16.61 0.68 18.72
C ARG A 21 -17.11 -0.74 18.47
N ARG A 22 -16.76 -1.35 17.34
CA ARG A 22 -17.28 -2.66 16.89
C ARG A 22 -16.21 -3.74 16.74
N HIS A 23 -14.95 -3.34 16.67
CA HIS A 23 -13.81 -4.25 16.52
C HIS A 23 -12.78 -3.95 17.61
N PRO A 24 -12.16 -4.97 18.22
CA PRO A 24 -11.14 -4.76 19.25
C PRO A 24 -9.91 -3.98 18.76
N SER A 25 -9.59 -4.09 17.46
CA SER A 25 -8.47 -3.39 16.84
C SER A 25 -8.69 -3.16 15.34
N ILE A 26 -7.81 -2.34 14.73
CA ILE A 26 -7.76 -2.20 13.27
C ILE A 26 -7.32 -3.52 12.61
N GLU A 27 -6.48 -4.33 13.26
CA GLU A 27 -6.08 -5.66 12.73
C GLU A 27 -7.30 -6.58 12.66
N ASP A 28 -8.14 -6.60 13.70
CA ASP A 28 -9.39 -7.36 13.70
C ASP A 28 -10.34 -6.88 12.62
N PHE A 29 -10.45 -5.56 12.44
CA PHE A 29 -11.25 -5.02 11.35
C PHE A 29 -10.65 -5.37 9.98
N PHE A 30 -9.33 -5.35 9.81
CA PHE A 30 -8.65 -5.72 8.56
C PHE A 30 -8.92 -7.18 8.17
N LEU A 31 -8.90 -8.08 9.16
CA LEU A 31 -9.10 -9.52 8.99
C LEU A 31 -10.56 -9.98 9.22
N ALA A 32 -11.53 -9.06 9.30
CA ALA A 32 -12.91 -9.37 9.70
C ALA A 32 -13.67 -10.23 8.68
N GLU A 33 -13.37 -10.07 7.39
CA GLU A 33 -14.00 -10.87 6.35
C GLU A 33 -13.24 -12.20 6.21
N LYS A 34 -13.97 -13.28 5.94
CA LYS A 34 -13.40 -14.61 5.72
C LYS A 34 -13.29 -14.87 4.21
N ASN A 35 -12.37 -15.76 3.82
CA ASN A 35 -12.20 -16.26 2.44
C ASN A 35 -11.46 -15.35 1.45
N GLN A 36 -10.73 -14.32 1.90
CA GLN A 36 -9.86 -13.54 1.03
C GLN A 36 -8.58 -14.35 0.78
N THR A 37 -8.27 -14.55 -0.50
CA THR A 37 -7.16 -15.41 -0.93
C THR A 37 -5.89 -14.61 -1.22
N SER A 38 -5.99 -13.29 -1.32
CA SER A 38 -4.86 -12.40 -1.65
C SER A 38 -4.85 -11.12 -0.80
N MET A 39 -3.68 -10.48 -0.70
CA MET A 39 -3.54 -9.17 -0.07
C MET A 39 -4.36 -8.09 -0.81
N LYS A 40 -4.58 -8.26 -2.12
CA LYS A 40 -5.42 -7.37 -2.92
C LYS A 40 -6.88 -7.42 -2.45
N ASP A 41 -7.39 -8.62 -2.21
CA ASP A 41 -8.76 -8.83 -1.79
C ASP A 41 -8.97 -8.40 -0.34
N LEU A 42 -8.02 -8.74 0.56
CA LEU A 42 -8.00 -8.27 1.95
C LEU A 42 -8.04 -6.74 2.02
N LEU A 43 -7.13 -6.07 1.31
CA LEU A 43 -7.05 -4.61 1.32
C LEU A 43 -8.28 -3.97 0.65
N GLY A 44 -8.77 -4.54 -0.44
CA GLY A 44 -9.99 -4.08 -1.11
C GLY A 44 -11.23 -4.17 -0.21
N SER A 45 -11.42 -5.32 0.46
CA SER A 45 -12.47 -5.53 1.46
C SER A 45 -12.35 -4.52 2.60
N PHE A 46 -11.16 -4.36 3.18
CA PHE A 46 -10.91 -3.40 4.26
C PHE A 46 -11.33 -1.99 3.85
N VAL A 47 -10.91 -1.50 2.67
CA VAL A 47 -11.27 -0.17 2.19
C VAL A 47 -12.77 -0.05 1.94
N SER A 48 -13.38 -1.05 1.31
CA SER A 48 -14.82 -1.04 1.01
C SER A 48 -15.67 -1.02 2.28
N ARG A 49 -15.30 -1.82 3.29
CA ARG A 49 -15.96 -1.82 4.60
C ARG A 49 -15.74 -0.51 5.33
N LEU A 50 -14.52 0.02 5.35
CA LEU A 50 -14.23 1.33 5.96
C LEU A 50 -15.04 2.45 5.29
N GLU A 51 -15.21 2.41 3.96
CA GLU A 51 -16.05 3.37 3.24
C GLU A 51 -17.54 3.21 3.55
N SER A 52 -17.99 2.02 3.93
CA SER A 52 -19.38 1.74 4.33
C SER A 52 -19.69 2.12 5.78
N GLU A 53 -18.67 2.39 6.60
CA GLU A 53 -18.84 2.80 7.99
C GLU A 53 -19.75 4.04 8.11
N PRO A 54 -20.69 4.04 9.07
CA PRO A 54 -21.71 5.05 9.19
C PRO A 54 -21.09 6.41 9.52
N LEU A 55 -21.74 7.47 9.00
CA LEU A 55 -21.40 8.86 9.26
C LEU A 55 -22.65 9.60 9.76
N PRO A 56 -22.48 10.54 10.71
CA PRO A 56 -23.51 11.52 11.04
C PRO A 56 -24.02 12.25 9.80
N ASP A 57 -25.27 12.71 9.83
CA ASP A 57 -25.95 13.30 8.67
C ASP A 57 -25.19 14.45 8.01
N HIS A 58 -24.56 15.32 8.81
CA HIS A 58 -23.77 16.43 8.29
C HIS A 58 -22.53 15.95 7.52
N LEU A 59 -21.77 14.99 8.06
CA LEU A 59 -20.61 14.39 7.39
C LEU A 59 -20.99 13.54 6.19
N ARG A 60 -22.16 12.88 6.19
CA ARG A 60 -22.62 12.09 5.05
C ARG A 60 -22.84 12.95 3.80
N LYS A 61 -23.32 14.19 3.95
CA LYS A 61 -23.49 15.12 2.82
C LYS A 61 -22.12 15.63 2.33
N ILE A 62 -21.21 15.93 3.26
CA ILE A 62 -19.85 16.39 2.94
C ILE A 62 -19.06 15.28 2.24
N SER A 63 -19.14 14.04 2.71
CA SER A 63 -18.39 12.92 2.13
C SER A 63 -18.70 12.67 0.66
N LYS A 64 -19.97 12.85 0.24
CA LYS A 64 -20.35 12.79 -1.18
C LYS A 64 -19.67 13.87 -2.02
N LYS A 65 -19.60 15.11 -1.51
CA LYS A 65 -18.90 16.22 -2.20
C LYS A 65 -17.38 16.04 -2.22
N ARG A 66 -16.83 15.36 -1.21
CA ARG A 66 -15.40 15.12 -1.01
C ARG A 66 -14.92 13.76 -1.55
N GLU A 67 -15.76 13.02 -2.27
CA GLU A 67 -15.51 11.62 -2.63
C GLU A 67 -14.14 11.41 -3.30
N ARG A 68 -13.76 12.27 -4.25
CA ARG A 68 -12.47 12.18 -4.94
C ARG A 68 -11.27 12.26 -3.98
N ASN A 69 -11.35 13.10 -2.94
CA ASN A 69 -10.29 13.28 -1.97
C ASN A 69 -10.22 12.09 -1.00
N LEU A 70 -11.38 11.57 -0.59
CA LEU A 70 -11.46 10.36 0.22
C LEU A 70 -10.88 9.15 -0.51
N LYS A 71 -11.22 8.96 -1.79
CA LYS A 71 -10.65 7.91 -2.67
C LYS A 71 -9.13 8.06 -2.87
N TYR A 72 -8.58 9.27 -2.71
CA TYR A 72 -7.14 9.51 -2.76
C TYR A 72 -6.43 9.20 -1.43
N LEU A 73 -7.06 9.54 -0.29
CA LEU A 73 -6.53 9.24 1.05
C LEU A 73 -6.54 7.74 1.33
N ILE A 74 -7.69 7.10 1.11
CA ILE A 74 -7.92 5.67 1.32
C ILE A 74 -8.18 5.04 -0.05
N SER A 75 -7.08 4.78 -0.76
CA SER A 75 -7.11 4.22 -2.11
C SER A 75 -7.50 2.75 -2.12
N HIS A 76 -8.31 2.34 -3.09
CA HIS A 76 -8.75 0.96 -3.27
C HIS A 76 -7.96 0.28 -4.40
N PRO A 77 -7.43 -0.96 -4.21
CA PRO A 77 -6.61 -1.63 -5.23
C PRO A 77 -7.39 -1.99 -6.50
N GLY A 78 -8.66 -2.37 -6.36
CA GLY A 78 -9.58 -2.57 -7.48
C GLY A 78 -9.90 -1.32 -8.32
N ARG A 79 -9.49 -0.12 -7.88
CA ARG A 79 -9.61 1.14 -8.64
C ARG A 79 -8.32 1.50 -9.39
N GLY A 80 -7.39 0.55 -9.53
CA GLY A 80 -6.14 0.71 -10.26
C GLY A 80 -5.00 1.41 -9.50
N SER A 81 -5.22 1.84 -8.25
CA SER A 81 -4.18 2.48 -7.44
C SER A 81 -3.13 1.50 -6.94
N ALA A 82 -1.84 1.88 -6.92
CA ALA A 82 -0.79 1.14 -6.21
C ALA A 82 -0.99 1.09 -4.68
N CYS A 83 -1.94 1.85 -4.14
CA CYS A 83 -2.26 1.88 -2.71
C CYS A 83 -1.09 2.21 -1.79
N LYS A 84 -0.12 3.01 -2.27
CA LYS A 84 1.12 3.40 -1.56
C LYS A 84 0.91 3.64 -0.07
N ARG A 85 -0.05 4.49 0.30
CA ARG A 85 -0.30 4.89 1.70
C ARG A 85 -0.68 3.71 2.57
N LEU A 86 -1.60 2.88 2.07
CA LEU A 86 -2.06 1.71 2.82
C LEU A 86 -0.99 0.62 2.87
N ASN A 87 -0.24 0.42 1.79
CA ASN A 87 0.90 -0.50 1.78
C ASN A 87 2.01 -0.05 2.75
N LEU A 88 2.28 1.26 2.84
CA LEU A 88 3.25 1.81 3.78
C LEU A 88 2.76 1.70 5.24
N PHE A 89 1.46 1.95 5.48
CA PHE A 89 0.84 1.69 6.77
C PHE A 89 0.99 0.22 7.17
N LEU A 90 0.63 -0.71 6.28
CA LEU A 90 0.78 -2.15 6.51
C LEU A 90 2.23 -2.52 6.79
N ARG A 91 3.19 -1.97 6.04
CA ARG A 91 4.63 -2.16 6.31
C ARG A 91 4.97 -1.81 7.76
N TRP A 92 4.59 -0.61 8.20
CA TRP A 92 4.89 -0.14 9.55
C TRP A 92 4.25 -1.01 10.64
N VAL A 93 2.99 -1.41 10.48
CA VAL A 93 2.31 -2.17 11.53
C VAL A 93 2.62 -3.66 11.51
N VAL A 94 2.99 -4.25 10.37
CA VAL A 94 3.22 -5.71 10.23
C VAL A 94 4.69 -6.11 10.36
N ARG A 95 5.63 -5.38 9.75
CA ARG A 95 7.06 -5.77 9.81
C ARG A 95 7.58 -5.71 11.25
N PRO A 96 8.55 -6.58 11.64
CA PRO A 96 9.08 -6.60 12.99
C PRO A 96 9.59 -5.22 13.44
N LYS A 97 9.52 -4.97 14.75
CA LYS A 97 10.05 -3.74 15.34
C LYS A 97 11.58 -3.70 15.17
N ASP A 98 12.05 -2.92 14.20
CA ASP A 98 13.46 -2.82 13.80
C ASP A 98 14.04 -1.40 13.97
N GLY A 99 13.32 -0.54 14.70
CA GLY A 99 13.66 0.87 14.87
C GLY A 99 13.05 1.79 13.81
N ILE A 100 12.48 1.23 12.73
CA ILE A 100 11.73 1.95 11.70
C ILE A 100 10.27 1.52 11.73
N ASP A 101 10.02 0.22 11.67
CA ASP A 101 8.67 -0.34 11.71
C ASP A 101 8.26 -0.65 13.16
N LEU A 102 6.95 -0.74 13.41
CA LEU A 102 6.35 -0.81 14.75
C LEU A 102 6.07 -2.26 15.20
N GLY A 103 5.79 -3.17 14.26
CA GLY A 103 5.51 -4.58 14.52
C GLY A 103 4.32 -4.85 15.45
N LEU A 104 3.25 -4.06 15.31
CA LEU A 104 2.03 -4.14 16.13
C LEU A 104 1.16 -5.34 15.77
N TRP A 105 1.06 -5.68 14.48
CA TRP A 105 0.22 -6.75 13.96
C TRP A 105 1.01 -8.06 13.91
N LYS A 106 0.35 -9.16 14.25
CA LYS A 106 0.96 -10.49 14.41
C LYS A 106 0.31 -11.58 13.57
N ARG A 107 -0.90 -11.32 13.05
CA ARG A 107 -1.68 -12.29 12.25
C ARG A 107 -1.44 -12.15 10.75
N VAL A 108 -0.84 -11.05 10.32
CA VAL A 108 -0.37 -10.85 8.95
C VAL A 108 1.13 -11.05 8.92
N SER A 109 1.64 -11.83 7.97
CA SER A 109 3.08 -12.04 7.80
C SER A 109 3.71 -10.99 6.87
N PRO A 110 4.97 -10.56 7.11
CA PRO A 110 5.71 -9.71 6.17
C PRO A 110 5.75 -10.27 4.74
N SER A 111 5.73 -11.59 4.56
CA SER A 111 5.74 -12.25 3.24
C SER A 111 4.52 -11.94 2.37
N GLN A 112 3.42 -11.51 3.00
CA GLN A 112 2.15 -11.16 2.35
C GLN A 112 2.09 -9.69 1.93
N LEU A 113 3.03 -8.85 2.37
CA LEU A 113 3.00 -7.42 2.13
C LEU A 113 3.34 -7.06 0.68
N ILE A 114 2.83 -5.92 0.24
CA ILE A 114 3.00 -5.39 -1.12
C ILE A 114 3.83 -4.11 -1.06
N LEU A 115 4.77 -3.97 -2.00
CA LEU A 115 5.68 -2.83 -2.10
C LEU A 115 4.89 -1.50 -2.21
N PRO A 116 5.16 -0.48 -1.37
CA PRO A 116 4.49 0.81 -1.43
C PRO A 116 5.04 1.68 -2.57
N VAL A 117 4.64 1.37 -3.81
CA VAL A 117 5.14 2.07 -5.01
C VAL A 117 4.61 3.50 -5.11
N ASP A 118 5.54 4.45 -5.23
CA ASP A 118 5.27 5.85 -5.56
C ASP A 118 5.88 6.25 -6.90
N THR A 119 5.83 7.55 -7.25
CA THR A 119 6.37 8.05 -8.50
C THR A 119 7.88 7.90 -8.63
N HIS A 120 8.64 8.06 -7.54
CA HIS A 120 10.10 7.93 -7.55
C HIS A 120 10.52 6.46 -7.60
N LEU A 121 9.87 5.60 -6.80
CA LEU A 121 10.09 4.17 -6.86
C LEU A 121 9.69 3.61 -8.22
N LEU A 122 8.60 4.08 -8.82
CA LEU A 122 8.22 3.71 -10.19
C LEU A 122 9.32 4.05 -11.21
N GLN A 123 9.97 5.20 -11.09
CA GLN A 123 11.11 5.56 -11.94
C GLN A 123 12.28 4.59 -11.76
N VAL A 124 12.58 4.18 -10.53
CA VAL A 124 13.60 3.16 -10.25
C VAL A 124 13.21 1.82 -10.89
N LEU A 125 11.97 1.36 -10.70
CA LEU A 125 11.48 0.12 -11.30
C LEU A 125 11.54 0.14 -12.83
N ARG A 126 11.28 1.29 -13.46
CA ARG A 126 11.45 1.49 -14.92
C ARG A 126 12.92 1.41 -15.33
N LYS A 127 13.83 2.07 -14.59
CA LYS A 127 15.29 1.98 -14.84
C LYS A 127 15.82 0.55 -14.70
N LEU A 128 15.28 -0.21 -13.74
CA LEU A 128 15.56 -1.63 -13.55
C LEU A 128 14.90 -2.53 -14.61
N LYS A 129 14.12 -1.98 -15.55
CA LYS A 129 13.33 -2.71 -16.55
C LYS A 129 12.31 -3.70 -15.95
N TRP A 130 11.87 -3.49 -14.72
CA TRP A 130 10.88 -4.35 -14.07
C TRP A 130 9.45 -4.04 -14.51
N THR A 131 9.21 -2.83 -15.02
CA THR A 131 7.91 -2.39 -15.57
C THR A 131 8.12 -1.40 -16.71
N ARG A 132 7.17 -1.38 -17.64
CA ARG A 132 7.03 -0.35 -18.68
C ARG A 132 5.89 0.64 -18.38
N SER A 133 5.13 0.41 -17.30
CA SER A 133 3.99 1.25 -16.95
C SER A 133 4.43 2.67 -16.59
N GLU A 134 3.64 3.64 -17.01
CA GLU A 134 3.83 5.05 -16.66
C GLU A 134 3.14 5.43 -15.34
N GLN A 135 2.31 4.54 -14.80
CA GLN A 135 1.51 4.79 -13.61
C GLN A 135 1.85 3.80 -12.50
N ALA A 136 1.81 4.28 -11.27
CA ALA A 136 1.92 3.44 -10.09
C ALA A 136 0.57 2.74 -9.85
N THR A 137 0.43 1.52 -10.37
CA THR A 137 -0.77 0.69 -10.22
C THR A 137 -0.56 -0.49 -9.28
N TRP A 138 -1.65 -1.11 -8.83
CA TRP A 138 -1.58 -2.33 -8.02
C TRP A 138 -0.74 -3.42 -8.70
N ASN A 139 -0.97 -3.65 -9.99
CA ASN A 139 -0.26 -4.68 -10.75
C ASN A 139 1.25 -4.41 -10.81
N VAL A 140 1.67 -3.15 -10.90
CA VAL A 140 3.10 -2.79 -10.82
C VAL A 140 3.66 -3.10 -9.43
N ALA A 141 2.96 -2.72 -8.37
CA ALA A 141 3.38 -2.98 -7.00
C ALA A 141 3.48 -4.48 -6.71
N GLU A 142 2.47 -5.25 -7.10
CA GLU A 142 2.43 -6.71 -6.95
C GLU A 142 3.53 -7.40 -7.77
N SER A 143 3.73 -7.00 -9.03
CA SER A 143 4.78 -7.57 -9.87
C SER A 143 6.19 -7.27 -9.35
N ALA A 144 6.43 -6.05 -8.87
CA ALA A 144 7.69 -5.68 -8.24
C ALA A 144 7.92 -6.48 -6.95
N THR A 145 6.87 -6.66 -6.13
CA THR A 145 6.92 -7.49 -4.92
C THR A 145 7.27 -8.94 -5.26
N SER A 146 6.66 -9.52 -6.30
CA SER A 146 6.96 -10.88 -6.75
C SER A 146 8.42 -11.04 -7.18
N ARG A 147 9.03 -10.03 -7.82
CA ARG A 147 10.48 -10.05 -8.12
C ARG A 147 11.32 -9.98 -6.85
N LEU A 148 10.95 -9.14 -5.89
CA LEU A 148 11.65 -9.04 -4.61
C LEU A 148 11.54 -10.32 -3.78
N ARG A 149 10.42 -11.03 -3.89
CA ARG A 149 10.18 -12.33 -3.26
C ARG A 149 11.20 -13.39 -3.67
N CYS A 150 11.77 -13.30 -4.88
CA CYS A 150 12.85 -14.18 -5.32
C CYS A 150 14.16 -13.99 -4.53
N PHE A 151 14.37 -12.81 -3.93
CA PHE A 151 15.56 -12.54 -3.10
C PHE A 151 15.30 -12.82 -1.61
N ASN A 152 14.09 -12.53 -1.14
CA ASN A 152 13.67 -12.86 0.22
C ASN A 152 12.17 -13.19 0.24
N PRO A 153 11.79 -14.47 0.34
CA PRO A 153 10.38 -14.86 0.36
C PRO A 153 9.66 -14.49 1.66
N GLU A 154 10.37 -14.43 2.78
CA GLU A 154 9.81 -14.16 4.11
C GLU A 154 9.53 -12.67 4.33
N ASP A 155 10.31 -11.78 3.71
CA ASP A 155 10.12 -10.33 3.78
C ASP A 155 10.52 -9.67 2.44
N PRO A 156 9.67 -9.77 1.40
CA PRO A 156 9.98 -9.24 0.07
C PRO A 156 10.08 -7.71 0.06
N ILE A 157 9.46 -7.02 1.02
CA ILE A 157 9.43 -5.56 1.03
C ILE A 157 10.50 -4.92 1.93
N LYS A 158 11.39 -5.71 2.56
CA LYS A 158 12.55 -5.18 3.32
C LYS A 158 13.44 -4.21 2.52
N TYR A 159 13.42 -4.34 1.19
CA TYR A 159 14.21 -3.54 0.26
C TYR A 159 13.58 -2.17 -0.04
N ASP A 160 12.34 -1.92 0.41
CA ASP A 160 11.61 -0.67 0.14
C ASP A 160 12.41 0.56 0.56
N PHE A 161 12.96 0.56 1.77
CA PHE A 161 13.78 1.66 2.27
C PHE A 161 14.98 1.95 1.35
N ALA A 162 15.73 0.92 0.96
CA ALA A 162 16.91 1.07 0.10
C ALA A 162 16.52 1.54 -1.32
N LEU A 163 15.47 0.99 -1.92
CA LEU A 163 14.99 1.37 -3.25
C LEU A 163 14.49 2.82 -3.29
N CYS A 164 13.80 3.27 -2.24
CA CYS A 164 13.40 4.66 -2.09
C CYS A 164 14.60 5.60 -1.96
N HIS A 165 15.62 5.25 -1.17
CA HIS A 165 16.81 6.10 -1.02
C HIS A 165 17.64 6.18 -2.30
N LEU A 166 17.74 5.10 -3.07
CA LEU A 166 18.34 5.11 -4.41
C LEU A 166 17.62 6.05 -5.37
N SER A 167 16.30 6.18 -5.24
CA SER A 167 15.51 7.10 -6.07
C SER A 167 15.76 8.57 -5.73
N MET A 168 16.07 8.87 -4.47
CA MET A 168 16.24 10.23 -3.94
C MET A 168 17.68 10.74 -4.05
N SER A 169 18.67 9.86 -3.97
CA SER A 169 20.09 10.23 -3.97
C SER A 169 20.66 10.58 -5.35
N GLY A 170 19.84 10.63 -6.40
CA GLY A 170 20.31 10.87 -7.77
C GLY A 170 21.23 9.77 -8.31
N GLY A 171 21.36 8.65 -7.59
CA GLY A 171 22.22 7.54 -7.96
C GLY A 171 21.83 6.99 -9.33
N SER A 172 22.71 7.17 -10.32
CA SER A 172 22.57 6.46 -11.59
C SER A 172 22.77 4.97 -11.33
N LEU A 173 21.69 4.19 -11.40
CA LEU A 173 21.78 2.74 -11.48
C LEU A 173 22.47 2.40 -12.80
N LYS A 174 23.80 2.28 -12.79
CA LYS A 174 24.56 1.64 -13.86
C LYS A 174 24.31 0.14 -13.74
N LEU A 175 23.25 -0.33 -14.39
CA LEU A 175 23.04 -1.76 -14.53
C LEU A 175 24.24 -2.37 -15.25
N PRO A 176 24.75 -3.53 -14.81
CA PRO A 176 25.72 -4.28 -15.58
C PRO A 176 25.16 -4.48 -16.99
N LYS A 177 25.97 -4.24 -18.02
CA LYS A 177 25.61 -4.68 -19.38
C LYS A 177 25.43 -6.20 -19.30
N GLU A 178 24.30 -6.72 -19.75
CA GLU A 178 24.10 -8.17 -19.91
C GLU A 178 25.28 -8.71 -20.73
N SER A 179 26.20 -9.40 -20.07
CA SER A 179 27.14 -10.28 -20.73
C SER A 179 26.32 -11.43 -21.28
N ALA A 180 26.25 -11.50 -22.60
CA ALA A 180 25.66 -12.58 -23.36
C ALA A 180 26.19 -13.93 -22.84
N VAL A 181 25.41 -14.62 -22.00
CA VAL A 181 25.51 -16.07 -21.87
C VAL A 181 24.57 -16.63 -22.94
N VAL A 182 25.07 -16.59 -24.17
CA VAL A 182 24.56 -17.40 -25.28
C VAL A 182 24.99 -18.83 -24.98
N HIS A 183 24.01 -19.73 -25.10
CA HIS A 183 24.15 -21.18 -25.24
C HIS A 183 25.56 -21.71 -25.50
N ALA A 184 26.01 -22.60 -24.62
CA ALA A 184 26.84 -23.76 -24.94
C ALA A 184 26.30 -24.95 -24.14
#